data_AF-A0A3L9LBX8-F1
#
_entry.id   AF-A0A3L9LBX8-F1
#
_cell.length_a   1.000
_cell.length_b   1.000
_cell.length_c   1.000
_cell.angle_alpha   90.00
_cell.angle_beta   90.00
_cell.angle_gamma   90.00
#
_symmetry.space_group_name_H-M   'P 1'
#
loop_
_entity.id
_entity.type
_entity.pdbx_description
1 polymer ?
#
loop_
_entity_poly.entity_id
_entity_poly.type
_entity_poly.pdbx_seq_one_letter_code
_entity_poly.pdbx_strand_id
1 'polypeptide(L)'
;MTNPAQYSSPSPGGSPWQLPQLRHRVAVPLVVVLLTATIGRLLVLSPQITAGETALLEGISQHRNVLLDTVATVVQMALSNGAVVLIIAAVIGWLAVIRRRPLDAVGFGITALAGWAAVGLVKVAVERPRPELSGDPLGAVTGSLSFPSSHTGAVVAIVLALSLVASRARSRRTILLWGSLGVALVGLARMYSGAHYPLDVVAAVPVAFVGVMAGASLANKVVPALAFGFSWQQEGVTVDAPATRRAPAQAAHADAARSRPAATAPARTAPAARAGSRAATAHHEERTDRAA
;
A
#
# COMPACT_ATOMS: atom_id res chain seq x y z
N MET A 1 2.81 38.21 1.78
CA MET A 1 2.39 38.19 3.20
C MET A 1 1.60 36.92 3.42
N THR A 2 2.22 35.94 4.06
CA THR A 2 1.70 34.57 4.27
C THR A 2 0.74 34.57 5.45
N ASN A 3 -0.51 34.16 5.23
CA ASN A 3 -1.47 33.92 6.29
C ASN A 3 -1.12 32.58 6.98
N PRO A 4 -0.90 32.51 8.30
CA PRO A 4 -0.59 31.26 8.98
C PRO A 4 -1.81 30.34 8.98
N ALA A 5 -1.64 29.12 8.49
CA ALA A 5 -2.62 28.06 8.62
C ALA A 5 -2.87 27.79 10.11
N GLN A 6 -4.08 28.08 10.56
CA GLN A 6 -4.58 27.73 11.88
C GLN A 6 -4.57 26.20 12.00
N TYR A 7 -3.72 25.67 12.87
CA TYR A 7 -3.83 24.30 13.36
C TYR A 7 -5.02 24.25 14.32
N SER A 8 -6.16 23.78 13.82
CA SER A 8 -7.22 23.26 14.68
C SER A 8 -6.95 21.77 14.98
N SER A 9 -7.01 21.46 16.27
CA SER A 9 -6.75 20.17 16.92
C SER A 9 -7.74 19.05 16.47
N PRO A 10 -7.49 17.77 16.84
CA PRO A 10 -7.72 16.57 16.03
C PRO A 10 -9.20 16.29 15.73
N SER A 11 -9.50 15.85 14.51
CA SER A 11 -10.86 15.47 14.13
C SER A 11 -11.25 14.12 14.76
N PRO A 12 -12.32 14.04 15.57
CA PRO A 12 -12.94 12.79 15.99
C PRO A 12 -13.80 12.27 14.83
N GLY A 13 -13.16 11.64 13.86
CA GLY A 13 -13.81 11.05 12.69
C GLY A 13 -12.81 10.14 12.00
N GLY A 14 -12.90 8.84 12.29
CA GLY A 14 -12.01 7.85 11.68
C GLY A 14 -12.09 7.96 10.15
N SER A 15 -10.94 7.98 9.48
CA SER A 15 -10.89 7.95 8.02
C SER A 15 -11.47 6.62 7.51
N PRO A 16 -12.14 6.58 6.35
CA PRO A 16 -12.46 5.32 5.71
C PRO A 16 -11.18 4.52 5.46
N TRP A 17 -11.24 3.20 5.61
CA TRP A 17 -10.10 2.33 5.31
C TRP A 17 -9.79 2.40 3.80
N GLN A 18 -8.65 2.97 3.43
CA GLN A 18 -8.25 3.09 2.03
C GLN A 18 -6.73 3.12 1.85
N LEU A 19 -6.24 2.30 0.93
CA LEU A 19 -4.87 2.30 0.42
C LEU A 19 -4.73 3.20 -0.81
N PRO A 20 -3.53 3.78 -1.06
CA PRO A 20 -3.27 4.56 -2.25
C PRO A 20 -3.45 3.73 -3.52
N GLN A 21 -3.85 4.38 -4.61
CA GLN A 21 -4.10 3.72 -5.89
C GLN A 21 -3.43 4.49 -7.02
N LEU A 22 -3.08 3.78 -8.09
CA LEU A 22 -2.62 4.40 -9.32
C LEU A 22 -3.79 5.11 -10.03
N ARG A 23 -3.51 6.21 -10.73
CA ARG A 23 -4.50 6.89 -11.59
C ARG A 23 -5.10 5.94 -12.62
N HIS A 24 -4.25 5.09 -13.22
CA HIS A 24 -4.64 4.07 -14.19
C HIS A 24 -4.41 2.67 -13.61
N ARG A 25 -5.40 2.16 -12.87
CA ARG A 25 -5.30 0.94 -12.04
C ARG A 25 -5.09 -0.36 -12.83
N VAL A 26 -5.45 -0.38 -14.11
CA VAL A 26 -5.31 -1.55 -14.99
C VAL A 26 -4.24 -1.33 -16.04
N ALA A 27 -4.28 -0.19 -16.74
CA ALA A 27 -3.36 0.07 -17.84
C ALA A 27 -1.89 0.11 -17.40
N VAL A 28 -1.56 0.75 -16.28
CA VAL A 28 -0.16 0.83 -15.82
C VAL A 28 0.39 -0.54 -15.42
N PRO A 29 -0.28 -1.34 -14.56
CA PRO A 29 0.19 -2.70 -14.28
C PRO A 29 0.32 -3.57 -15.53
N LEU A 30 -0.65 -3.51 -16.44
CA LEU A 30 -0.62 -4.29 -17.68
C LEU A 30 0.58 -3.90 -18.54
N VAL A 31 0.81 -2.60 -18.78
CA VAL A 31 1.93 -2.11 -19.58
C VAL A 31 3.26 -2.50 -18.95
N VAL A 32 3.43 -2.36 -17.64
CA VAL A 32 4.68 -2.73 -16.96
C VAL A 32 4.93 -4.24 -17.05
N VAL A 33 3.92 -5.06 -16.79
CA VAL A 33 4.04 -6.53 -16.89
C VAL A 33 4.40 -6.95 -18.32
N LEU A 34 3.71 -6.42 -19.33
CA LEU A 34 3.98 -6.74 -20.74
C LEU A 34 5.35 -6.24 -21.18
N LEU A 35 5.76 -5.03 -20.78
CA LEU A 35 7.06 -4.48 -21.08
C LEU A 35 8.17 -5.33 -20.45
N THR A 36 8.04 -5.69 -19.17
CA THR A 36 9.02 -6.54 -18.48
C THR A 36 9.08 -7.93 -19.08
N ALA A 37 7.94 -8.53 -19.45
CA ALA A 37 7.91 -9.81 -20.15
C ALA A 37 8.58 -9.74 -21.53
N THR A 38 8.33 -8.66 -22.28
CA THR A 38 8.96 -8.41 -23.59
C THR A 38 10.48 -8.27 -23.44
N ILE A 39 10.95 -7.45 -22.49
CA ILE A 39 12.37 -7.31 -22.19
C ILE A 39 12.96 -8.67 -21.79
N GLY A 40 12.30 -9.41 -20.90
CA GLY A 40 12.74 -10.75 -20.51
C GLY A 40 12.88 -11.69 -21.71
N ARG A 41 11.93 -11.66 -22.65
CA ARG A 41 12.00 -12.45 -23.88
C ARG A 41 13.14 -12.02 -24.80
N LEU A 42 13.41 -10.72 -24.90
CA LEU A 42 14.57 -10.21 -25.64
C LEU A 42 15.89 -10.66 -25.02
N LEU A 43 15.98 -10.74 -23.68
CA LEU A 43 17.17 -11.26 -22.99
C LEU A 43 17.44 -12.73 -23.30
N VAL A 44 16.38 -13.56 -23.36
CA VAL A 44 16.47 -14.97 -23.78
C VAL A 44 17.05 -15.09 -25.19
N LEU A 45 16.69 -14.17 -26.08
CA LEU A 45 17.12 -14.15 -27.48
C LEU A 45 18.45 -13.41 -27.70
N SER A 46 19.12 -12.94 -26.65
CA SER A 46 20.35 -12.14 -26.72
C SER A 46 21.55 -12.88 -26.11
N PRO A 47 22.24 -13.76 -26.86
CA PRO A 47 23.38 -14.54 -26.35
C PRO A 47 24.50 -13.67 -25.78
N GLN A 48 24.75 -12.49 -26.38
CA GLN A 48 25.82 -11.59 -25.96
C GLN A 48 25.57 -11.01 -24.57
N ILE A 49 24.33 -10.62 -24.28
CA ILE A 49 23.95 -10.10 -22.95
C ILE A 49 24.01 -11.23 -21.93
N THR A 50 23.45 -12.39 -22.26
CA THR A 50 23.46 -13.55 -21.37
C THR A 50 24.90 -14.00 -21.07
N ALA A 51 25.78 -14.05 -22.06
CA ALA A 51 27.20 -14.37 -21.85
C ALA A 51 27.91 -13.33 -20.97
N GLY A 52 27.63 -12.03 -21.15
CA GLY A 52 28.18 -10.98 -20.31
C GLY A 52 27.73 -11.08 -18.85
N GLU A 53 26.44 -11.36 -18.61
CA GLU A 53 25.93 -11.59 -17.26
C GLU A 53 26.50 -12.88 -16.64
N THR A 54 26.62 -13.96 -17.41
CA THR A 54 27.27 -15.21 -16.94
C THR A 54 28.73 -14.97 -16.57
N ALA A 55 29.50 -14.24 -17.40
CA ALA A 55 30.91 -13.93 -17.11
C ALA A 55 31.07 -13.10 -15.83
N LEU A 56 30.16 -12.16 -15.58
CA LEU A 56 30.12 -11.41 -14.32
C LEU A 56 29.91 -12.35 -13.12
N LEU A 57 28.94 -13.27 -13.23
CA LEU A 57 28.64 -14.23 -12.16
C LEU A 57 29.79 -15.23 -11.94
N GLU A 58 30.47 -15.66 -13.00
CA GLU A 58 31.67 -16.49 -12.92
C GLU A 58 32.81 -15.76 -12.18
N GLY A 59 33.02 -14.47 -12.48
CA GLY A 59 33.98 -13.64 -11.76
C GLY A 59 33.66 -13.52 -10.26
N ILE A 60 32.38 -13.43 -9.88
CA ILE A 60 31.96 -13.46 -8.48
C ILE A 60 32.25 -14.84 -7.85
N SER A 61 31.96 -15.92 -8.59
CA SER A 61 32.19 -17.31 -8.16
C SER A 61 33.66 -17.57 -7.81
N GLN A 62 34.59 -16.99 -8.58
CA GLN A 62 36.04 -17.12 -8.34
C GLN A 62 36.51 -16.48 -7.03
N HIS A 63 35.74 -15.56 -6.45
CA HIS A 63 36.08 -14.85 -5.21
C HIS A 63 35.24 -15.31 -4.00
N ARG A 64 34.70 -16.53 -4.06
CA ARG A 64 33.90 -17.10 -2.98
C ARG A 64 34.70 -17.26 -1.68
N ASN A 65 34.01 -17.07 -0.56
CA ASN A 65 34.57 -17.33 0.76
C ASN A 65 33.48 -17.79 1.73
N VAL A 66 33.90 -18.45 2.81
CA VAL A 66 33.02 -19.07 3.80
C VAL A 66 31.99 -18.09 4.38
N LEU A 67 32.37 -16.85 4.64
CA LEU A 67 31.47 -15.84 5.22
C LEU A 67 30.33 -15.51 4.25
N LEU A 68 30.67 -15.14 3.01
CA LEU A 68 29.68 -14.78 2.00
C LEU A 68 28.83 -15.98 1.56
N ASP A 69 29.42 -17.18 1.51
CA ASP A 69 28.70 -18.44 1.26
C ASP A 69 27.66 -18.70 2.34
N THR A 70 28.03 -18.51 3.60
CA THR A 70 27.12 -18.65 4.74
C THR A 70 25.99 -17.64 4.66
N VAL A 71 26.30 -16.35 4.41
CA VAL A 71 25.29 -15.30 4.28
C VAL A 71 24.32 -15.61 3.14
N ALA A 72 24.82 -15.97 1.96
CA ALA A 72 23.99 -16.29 0.80
C ALA A 72 23.10 -17.51 1.06
N THR A 73 23.63 -18.54 1.73
CA THR A 73 22.88 -19.75 2.11
C THR A 73 21.77 -19.44 3.11
N VAL A 74 22.09 -18.67 4.17
CA VAL A 74 21.09 -18.26 5.17
C VAL A 74 19.99 -17.43 4.54
N VAL A 75 20.33 -16.47 3.67
CA VAL A 75 19.34 -15.67 2.93
C VAL A 75 18.46 -16.56 2.06
N GLN A 76 19.03 -17.57 1.40
CA GLN A 76 18.28 -18.50 0.56
C GLN A 76 17.32 -19.37 1.38
N MET A 77 17.74 -19.87 2.54
CA MET A 77 16.88 -20.64 3.43
C MET A 77 15.75 -19.77 4.01
N ALA A 78 16.10 -18.58 4.51
CA ALA A 78 15.17 -17.64 5.13
C ALA A 78 14.10 -17.11 4.17
N LEU A 79 14.38 -17.12 2.86
CA LEU A 79 13.47 -16.66 1.81
C LEU A 79 13.04 -17.75 0.84
N SER A 80 13.15 -19.02 1.24
CA SER A 80 12.51 -20.12 0.51
C SER A 80 11.01 -19.85 0.34
N ASN A 81 10.38 -20.42 -0.70
CA ASN A 81 8.96 -20.19 -0.96
C ASN A 81 8.08 -20.50 0.28
N GLY A 82 8.40 -21.57 1.01
CA GLY A 82 7.73 -21.91 2.27
C GLY A 82 7.96 -20.86 3.35
N ALA A 83 9.21 -20.40 3.52
CA ALA A 83 9.52 -19.34 4.49
C ALA A 83 8.83 -18.01 4.15
N VAL A 84 8.73 -17.62 2.87
CA VAL A 84 7.99 -16.42 2.44
C VAL A 84 6.52 -16.52 2.83
N VAL A 85 5.87 -17.67 2.62
CA VAL A 85 4.48 -17.90 3.06
C VAL A 85 4.36 -17.75 4.57
N LEU A 86 5.29 -18.33 5.33
CA LEU A 86 5.31 -18.20 6.79
C LEU A 86 5.54 -16.76 7.25
N ILE A 87 6.41 -16.00 6.59
CA ILE A 87 6.63 -14.57 6.87
C ILE A 87 5.34 -13.77 6.65
N ILE A 88 4.67 -13.97 5.50
CA ILE A 88 3.41 -13.29 5.21
C ILE A 88 2.36 -13.66 6.26
N ALA A 89 2.21 -14.94 6.59
CA ALA A 89 1.28 -15.41 7.62
C ALA A 89 1.60 -14.84 9.02
N ALA A 90 2.88 -14.76 9.38
CA ALA A 90 3.33 -14.19 10.65
C ALA A 90 3.02 -12.70 10.74
N VAL A 91 3.24 -11.93 9.66
CA VAL A 91 2.89 -10.50 9.63
C VAL A 91 1.37 -10.30 9.69
N ILE A 92 0.58 -11.13 9.00
CA ILE A 92 -0.89 -11.14 9.12
C ILE A 92 -1.31 -11.40 10.56
N GLY A 93 -0.79 -12.45 11.20
CA GLY A 93 -1.08 -12.80 12.59
C GLY A 93 -0.66 -11.70 13.56
N TRP A 94 0.51 -11.11 13.38
CA TRP A 94 0.98 -9.99 14.18
C TRP A 94 0.07 -8.76 14.05
N LEU A 95 -0.32 -8.38 12.82
CA LEU A 95 -1.24 -7.26 12.59
C LEU A 95 -2.63 -7.53 13.17
N ALA A 96 -3.20 -8.71 12.92
CA ALA A 96 -4.55 -9.05 13.33
C ALA A 96 -4.67 -9.26 14.86
N VAL A 97 -3.75 -10.01 15.47
CA VAL A 97 -3.87 -10.47 16.87
C VAL A 97 -3.17 -9.53 17.84
N ILE A 98 -1.91 -9.16 17.55
CA ILE A 98 -1.07 -8.36 18.45
C ILE A 98 -1.35 -6.88 18.29
N ARG A 99 -1.41 -6.40 17.05
CA ARG A 99 -1.70 -4.98 16.76
C ARG A 99 -3.20 -4.67 16.76
N ARG A 100 -4.06 -5.69 16.77
CA ARG A 100 -5.54 -5.56 16.72
C ARG A 100 -6.00 -4.74 15.51
N ARG A 101 -5.35 -4.96 14.36
CA ARG A 101 -5.62 -4.28 13.09
C ARG A 101 -5.98 -5.28 11.98
N PRO A 102 -7.17 -5.89 12.05
CA PRO A 102 -7.57 -6.94 11.10
C PRO A 102 -7.71 -6.39 9.66
N LEU A 103 -8.08 -5.12 9.48
CA LEU A 103 -8.21 -4.52 8.15
C LEU A 103 -6.84 -4.35 7.48
N ASP A 104 -5.87 -3.86 8.25
CA ASP A 104 -4.48 -3.74 7.82
C ASP A 104 -3.88 -5.12 7.54
N ALA A 105 -4.21 -6.14 8.34
CA ALA A 105 -3.73 -7.51 8.14
C ALA A 105 -4.21 -8.09 6.80
N VAL A 106 -5.50 -7.97 6.48
CA VAL A 106 -6.05 -8.44 5.20
C VAL A 106 -5.51 -7.60 4.03
N GLY A 107 -5.44 -6.28 4.19
CA GLY A 107 -4.86 -5.39 3.18
C GLY A 107 -3.41 -5.72 2.86
N PHE A 108 -2.59 -5.98 3.88
CA PHE A 108 -1.22 -6.46 3.74
C PHE A 108 -1.18 -7.81 3.00
N GLY A 109 -1.99 -8.78 3.41
CA GLY A 109 -2.04 -10.09 2.78
C GLY A 109 -2.38 -10.01 1.29
N ILE A 110 -3.44 -9.29 0.92
CA ILE A 110 -3.86 -9.11 -0.48
C ILE A 110 -2.74 -8.44 -1.29
N THR A 111 -2.16 -7.37 -0.77
CA THR A 111 -1.15 -6.59 -1.52
C THR A 111 0.17 -7.34 -1.67
N ALA A 112 0.66 -7.99 -0.61
CA ALA A 112 1.89 -8.77 -0.65
C ALA A 112 1.77 -9.98 -1.60
N LEU A 113 0.66 -10.72 -1.52
CA LEU A 113 0.41 -11.87 -2.40
C LEU A 113 0.23 -11.45 -3.86
N ALA A 114 -0.48 -10.34 -4.12
CA ALA A 114 -0.64 -9.82 -5.48
C ALA A 114 0.70 -9.40 -6.11
N GLY A 115 1.56 -8.73 -5.33
CA GLY A 115 2.92 -8.39 -5.74
C GLY A 115 3.76 -9.63 -6.09
N TRP A 116 3.77 -10.63 -5.21
CA TRP A 116 4.54 -11.84 -5.42
C TRP A 116 3.99 -12.69 -6.59
N ALA A 117 2.66 -12.79 -6.72
CA ALA A 117 2.00 -13.49 -7.81
C ALA A 117 2.30 -12.85 -9.17
N ALA A 118 2.32 -11.51 -9.27
CA ALA A 118 2.68 -10.82 -10.51
C ALA A 118 4.09 -11.21 -11.00
N VAL A 119 5.05 -11.33 -10.08
CA VAL A 119 6.42 -11.80 -10.38
C VAL A 119 6.41 -13.25 -10.88
N GLY A 120 5.59 -14.12 -10.26
CA GLY A 120 5.39 -15.50 -10.71
C GLY A 120 4.78 -15.60 -12.11
N LEU A 121 3.79 -14.75 -12.43
CA LEU A 121 3.15 -14.72 -13.74
C LEU A 121 4.15 -14.34 -14.85
N VAL A 122 4.96 -13.30 -14.63
CA VAL A 122 6.01 -12.93 -15.59
C VAL A 122 7.05 -14.05 -15.74
N LYS A 123 7.36 -14.76 -14.64
CA LYS A 123 8.33 -15.86 -14.68
C LYS A 123 7.90 -16.99 -15.60
N VAL A 124 6.64 -17.40 -15.51
CA VAL A 124 6.07 -18.44 -16.38
C VAL A 124 5.94 -17.95 -17.83
N ALA A 125 5.75 -16.65 -18.06
CA ALA A 125 5.64 -16.12 -19.42
C ALA A 125 6.97 -15.97 -20.16
N VAL A 126 8.07 -15.66 -19.45
CA VAL A 126 9.39 -15.40 -20.06
C VAL A 126 10.20 -16.67 -20.27
N GLU A 127 10.12 -17.60 -19.31
CA GLU A 127 10.83 -18.89 -19.33
C GLU A 127 12.36 -18.77 -19.54
N ARG A 128 12.98 -17.73 -18.97
CA ARG A 128 14.43 -17.55 -19.09
C ARG A 128 15.18 -18.66 -18.34
N PRO A 129 16.14 -19.37 -18.96
CA PRO A 129 17.01 -20.31 -18.27
C PRO A 129 17.84 -19.64 -17.17
N ARG A 130 18.30 -20.41 -16.19
CA ARG A 130 19.21 -19.91 -15.13
C ARG A 130 20.66 -19.84 -15.60
N PRO A 131 21.52 -19.07 -14.89
CA PRO A 131 22.95 -19.07 -15.15
C PRO A 131 23.54 -20.47 -15.04
N GLU A 132 24.25 -20.87 -16.09
CA GLU A 132 25.10 -22.06 -16.12
C GLU A 132 26.53 -21.60 -15.85
N LEU A 133 27.00 -21.83 -14.63
CA LEU A 133 28.37 -21.51 -14.20
C LEU A 133 29.25 -22.76 -14.30
N SER A 134 30.54 -22.55 -14.51
CA SER A 134 31.51 -23.64 -14.70
C SER A 134 31.79 -24.43 -13.42
N GLY A 135 31.60 -23.78 -12.25
CA GLY A 135 31.66 -24.42 -10.93
C GLY A 135 30.27 -24.72 -10.36
N ASP A 136 30.22 -25.54 -9.31
CA ASP A 136 28.95 -25.90 -8.66
C ASP A 136 28.23 -24.65 -8.13
N PRO A 137 26.92 -24.49 -8.41
CA PRO A 137 26.12 -23.45 -7.78
C PRO A 137 26.11 -23.63 -6.26
N LEU A 138 26.10 -22.52 -5.52
CA LEU A 138 25.95 -22.54 -4.06
C LEU A 138 24.51 -22.95 -3.70
N GLY A 139 24.33 -24.26 -3.56
CA GLY A 139 23.08 -24.92 -3.19
C GLY A 139 22.26 -25.44 -4.38
N ALA A 140 21.43 -26.46 -4.11
CA ALA A 140 20.51 -27.01 -5.08
C ALA A 140 19.49 -25.94 -5.50
N VAL A 141 19.59 -25.49 -6.75
CA VAL A 141 18.68 -24.48 -7.27
C VAL A 141 17.37 -25.15 -7.64
N THR A 142 16.31 -24.88 -6.89
CA THR A 142 14.97 -25.40 -7.20
C THR A 142 14.37 -24.66 -8.41
N GLY A 143 14.03 -25.43 -9.46
CA GLY A 143 13.38 -24.97 -10.68
C GLY A 143 14.31 -24.39 -11.76
N SER A 144 13.88 -24.46 -13.03
CA SER A 144 14.66 -24.09 -14.21
C SER A 144 14.61 -22.61 -14.62
N LEU A 145 13.65 -21.83 -14.10
CA LEU A 145 13.37 -20.47 -14.59
C LEU A 145 14.01 -19.37 -13.73
N SER A 146 14.67 -18.41 -14.37
CA SER A 146 15.45 -17.35 -13.73
C SER A 146 14.69 -16.02 -13.61
N PHE A 147 14.21 -15.48 -14.72
CA PHE A 147 13.63 -14.14 -14.81
C PHE A 147 12.14 -14.10 -14.47
N PRO A 148 11.65 -13.06 -13.78
CA PRO A 148 12.37 -12.23 -12.82
C PRO A 148 12.68 -13.00 -11.52
N SER A 149 13.56 -12.47 -10.67
CA SER A 149 13.91 -13.08 -9.38
C SER A 149 12.69 -13.13 -8.44
N SER A 150 12.20 -14.33 -8.12
CA SER A 150 11.04 -14.52 -7.24
C SER A 150 11.32 -14.11 -5.79
N HIS A 151 12.54 -14.34 -5.30
CA HIS A 151 12.94 -14.02 -3.93
C HIS A 151 13.04 -12.50 -3.75
N THR A 152 13.68 -11.82 -4.71
CA THR A 152 13.74 -10.35 -4.74
C THR A 152 12.33 -9.78 -4.83
N GLY A 153 11.50 -10.31 -5.74
CA GLY A 153 10.12 -9.89 -5.91
C GLY A 153 9.25 -10.06 -4.66
N ALA A 154 9.40 -11.17 -3.94
CA ALA A 154 8.70 -11.42 -2.67
C ALA A 154 9.05 -10.38 -1.61
N VAL A 155 10.34 -10.08 -1.43
CA VAL A 155 10.79 -9.09 -0.44
C VAL A 155 10.32 -7.69 -0.81
N VAL A 156 10.41 -7.30 -2.09
CA VAL A 156 9.84 -6.03 -2.57
C VAL A 156 8.34 -5.97 -2.27
N ALA A 157 7.58 -7.04 -2.56
CA ALA A 157 6.15 -7.08 -2.30
C ALA A 157 5.82 -6.94 -0.81
N ILE A 158 6.53 -7.65 0.07
CA ILE A 158 6.35 -7.57 1.53
C ILE A 158 6.68 -6.16 2.04
N VAL A 159 7.82 -5.59 1.64
CA VAL A 159 8.26 -4.26 2.07
C VAL A 159 7.24 -3.20 1.64
N LEU A 160 6.82 -3.23 0.38
CA LEU A 160 5.84 -2.28 -0.14
C LEU A 160 4.49 -2.45 0.56
N ALA A 161 3.96 -3.68 0.67
CA ALA A 161 2.71 -3.97 1.37
C ALA A 161 2.73 -3.49 2.82
N LEU A 162 3.81 -3.77 3.56
CA LEU A 162 3.98 -3.32 4.93
C LEU A 162 4.04 -1.79 5.02
N SER A 163 4.68 -1.14 4.04
CA SER A 163 4.74 0.32 3.95
C SER A 163 3.37 0.97 3.71
N LEU A 164 2.46 0.27 3.02
CA LEU A 164 1.11 0.76 2.73
C LEU A 164 0.22 0.74 3.97
N VAL A 165 0.36 -0.27 4.83
CA VAL A 165 -0.44 -0.43 6.05
C VAL A 165 0.22 0.22 7.29
N ALA A 166 1.37 0.87 7.11
CA ALA A 166 2.05 1.57 8.19
C ALA A 166 1.31 2.86 8.58
N SER A 167 0.80 2.94 9.81
CA SER A 167 0.00 4.10 10.26
C SER A 167 0.76 5.40 10.47
N ARG A 168 2.09 5.38 10.55
CA ARG A 168 2.92 6.58 10.79
C ARG A 168 3.89 6.80 9.65
N ALA A 169 4.02 8.05 9.20
CA ALA A 169 4.97 8.42 8.14
C ALA A 169 6.42 8.03 8.48
N ARG A 170 6.82 8.18 9.75
CA ARG A 170 8.14 7.75 10.23
C ARG A 170 8.34 6.24 10.08
N SER A 171 7.36 5.43 10.50
CA SER A 171 7.40 3.97 10.33
C SER A 171 7.49 3.57 8.87
N ARG A 172 6.71 4.21 7.98
CA ARG A 172 6.77 3.97 6.54
C ARG A 172 8.16 4.24 5.98
N ARG A 173 8.79 5.38 6.33
CA ARG A 173 10.17 5.70 5.92
C ARG A 173 11.18 4.67 6.42
N THR A 174 11.06 4.25 7.68
CA THR A 174 11.93 3.22 8.28
C THR A 174 11.78 1.87 7.56
N ILE A 175 10.55 1.44 7.28
CA ILE A 175 10.27 0.21 6.52
C ILE A 175 10.87 0.27 5.13
N LEU A 176 10.70 1.39 4.42
CA LEU A 176 11.24 1.55 3.07
C LEU A 176 12.78 1.59 3.07
N LEU A 177 13.40 2.27 4.05
CA LEU A 177 14.86 2.32 4.16
C LEU A 177 15.46 0.94 4.41
N TRP A 178 15.07 0.28 5.51
CA TRP A 178 15.61 -1.04 5.85
C TRP A 178 15.16 -2.12 4.88
N GLY A 179 13.94 -2.00 4.36
CA GLY A 179 13.43 -2.89 3.33
C GLY A 179 14.21 -2.77 2.02
N SER A 180 14.61 -1.57 1.60
CA SER A 180 15.45 -1.39 0.41
C SER A 180 16.83 -2.00 0.59
N LEU A 181 17.43 -1.87 1.78
CA LEU A 181 18.68 -2.55 2.13
C LEU A 181 18.51 -4.08 2.11
N GLY A 182 17.40 -4.59 2.63
CA GLY A 182 17.05 -6.01 2.54
C GLY A 182 16.88 -6.50 1.10
N VAL A 183 16.21 -5.74 0.24
CA VAL A 183 16.07 -6.06 -1.20
C VAL A 183 17.44 -6.12 -1.87
N ALA A 184 18.32 -5.17 -1.57
CA ALA A 184 19.69 -5.15 -2.10
C ALA A 184 20.49 -6.37 -1.62
N LEU A 185 20.47 -6.67 -0.32
CA LEU A 185 21.14 -7.83 0.26
C LEU A 185 20.67 -9.14 -0.39
N VAL A 186 19.35 -9.29 -0.56
CA VAL A 186 18.75 -10.48 -1.17
C VAL A 186 19.15 -10.58 -2.64
N GLY A 187 19.06 -9.48 -3.40
CA GLY A 187 19.50 -9.44 -4.79
C GLY A 187 20.98 -9.84 -4.95
N LEU A 188 21.85 -9.28 -4.12
CA LEU A 188 23.28 -9.60 -4.09
C LEU A 188 23.51 -11.07 -3.74
N ALA A 189 22.83 -11.62 -2.73
CA ALA A 189 22.93 -13.04 -2.37
C ALA A 189 22.47 -13.97 -3.51
N ARG A 190 21.44 -13.57 -4.29
CA ARG A 190 20.98 -14.33 -5.45
C ARG A 190 21.98 -14.33 -6.62
N MET A 191 22.66 -13.21 -6.84
CA MET A 191 23.76 -13.14 -7.81
C MET A 191 24.99 -13.92 -7.34
N TYR A 192 25.37 -13.74 -6.08
CA TYR A 192 26.51 -14.44 -5.47
C TYR A 192 26.38 -15.97 -5.50
N SER A 193 25.16 -16.49 -5.25
CA SER A 193 24.87 -17.92 -5.37
C SER A 193 24.84 -18.44 -6.81
N GLY A 194 24.93 -17.57 -7.82
CA GLY A 194 24.80 -17.91 -9.23
C GLY A 194 23.37 -18.23 -9.67
N ALA A 195 22.37 -17.91 -8.84
CA ALA A 195 21.01 -18.39 -9.05
C ALA A 195 20.18 -17.47 -9.96
N HIS A 196 20.57 -16.20 -10.10
CA HIS A 196 19.91 -15.20 -10.93
C HIS A 196 20.91 -14.25 -11.55
N TYR A 197 20.59 -13.80 -12.76
CA TYR A 197 21.30 -12.73 -13.43
C TYR A 197 20.95 -11.35 -12.83
N PRO A 198 21.83 -10.33 -12.95
CA PRO A 198 21.52 -8.97 -12.50
C PRO A 198 20.20 -8.41 -13.02
N LEU A 199 19.88 -8.64 -14.30
CA LEU A 199 18.63 -8.15 -14.88
C LEU A 199 17.39 -8.86 -14.33
N ASP A 200 17.51 -10.11 -13.87
CA ASP A 200 16.40 -10.81 -13.20
C ASP A 200 16.05 -10.12 -11.87
N VAL A 201 17.06 -9.66 -11.13
CA VAL A 201 16.93 -8.98 -9.83
C VAL A 201 16.30 -7.61 -10.03
N VAL A 202 16.80 -6.84 -10.99
CA VAL A 202 16.30 -5.48 -11.28
C VAL A 202 14.85 -5.53 -11.79
N ALA A 203 14.53 -6.46 -12.69
CA ALA A 203 13.19 -6.59 -13.27
C ALA A 203 12.12 -7.01 -12.25
N ALA A 204 12.49 -7.66 -11.14
CA ALA A 204 11.55 -8.06 -10.10
C ALA A 204 10.90 -6.85 -9.40
N VAL A 205 11.61 -5.72 -9.28
CA VAL A 205 11.16 -4.52 -8.56
C VAL A 205 9.91 -3.89 -9.19
N PRO A 206 9.91 -3.47 -10.47
CA PRO A 206 8.75 -2.85 -11.09
C PRO A 206 7.55 -3.79 -11.17
N VAL A 207 7.77 -5.10 -11.42
CA VAL A 207 6.70 -6.11 -11.48
C VAL A 207 6.03 -6.28 -10.11
N ALA A 208 6.82 -6.45 -9.05
CA ALA A 208 6.28 -6.54 -7.69
C ALA A 208 5.54 -5.25 -7.32
N PHE A 209 6.08 -4.08 -7.64
CA PHE A 209 5.44 -2.79 -7.37
C PHE A 209 4.05 -2.70 -8.01
N VAL A 210 3.92 -2.99 -9.31
CA VAL A 210 2.60 -2.89 -9.96
C VAL A 210 1.64 -3.98 -9.49
N GLY A 211 2.13 -5.17 -9.15
CA GLY A 211 1.33 -6.21 -8.51
C GLY A 211 0.78 -5.78 -7.15
N VAL A 212 1.60 -5.14 -6.32
CA VAL A 212 1.17 -4.56 -5.03
C VAL A 212 0.11 -3.47 -5.26
N MET A 213 0.27 -2.60 -6.25
CA MET A 213 -0.71 -1.54 -6.56
C MET A 213 -2.04 -2.07 -7.12
N ALA A 214 -1.99 -3.12 -7.95
CA ALA A 214 -3.18 -3.84 -8.38
C ALA A 214 -3.87 -4.49 -7.18
N GLY A 215 -3.10 -5.13 -6.29
CA GLY A 215 -3.56 -5.66 -5.02
C GLY A 215 -4.19 -4.60 -4.12
N ALA A 216 -3.64 -3.38 -4.07
CA ALA A 216 -4.19 -2.28 -3.27
C ALA A 216 -5.55 -1.83 -3.83
N SER A 217 -5.71 -1.81 -5.15
CA SER A 217 -6.99 -1.53 -5.80
C SER A 217 -8.05 -2.59 -5.48
N LEU A 218 -7.64 -3.86 -5.38
CA LEU A 218 -8.50 -4.97 -4.96
C LEU A 218 -8.83 -4.89 -3.46
N ALA A 219 -7.83 -4.66 -2.61
CA ALA A 219 -7.97 -4.57 -1.16
C ALA A 219 -8.96 -3.46 -0.78
N ASN A 220 -8.94 -2.32 -1.47
CA ASN A 220 -9.88 -1.21 -1.28
C ASN A 220 -11.35 -1.56 -1.58
N LYS A 221 -11.63 -2.70 -2.23
CA LYS A 221 -12.98 -3.23 -2.42
C LYS A 221 -13.28 -4.35 -1.43
N VAL A 222 -12.32 -5.27 -1.26
CA VAL A 222 -12.49 -6.50 -0.47
C VAL A 222 -12.50 -6.22 1.03
N VAL A 223 -11.56 -5.40 1.52
CA VAL A 223 -11.39 -5.18 2.96
C VAL A 223 -12.62 -4.49 3.58
N PRO A 224 -13.17 -3.39 3.02
CA PRO A 224 -14.39 -2.80 3.56
C PRO A 224 -15.60 -3.75 3.50
N ALA A 225 -15.72 -4.55 2.44
CA ALA A 225 -16.81 -5.52 2.29
C ALA A 225 -16.75 -6.64 3.33
N LEU A 226 -15.56 -7.20 3.59
CA LEU A 226 -15.34 -8.19 4.65
C LEU A 226 -15.57 -7.57 6.03
N ALA A 227 -15.07 -6.36 6.24
CA ALA A 227 -15.23 -5.66 7.51
C ALA A 227 -16.71 -5.41 7.83
N PHE A 228 -17.50 -4.99 6.84
CA PHE A 228 -18.93 -4.83 6.99
C PHE A 228 -19.64 -6.17 7.23
N GLY A 229 -19.34 -7.20 6.43
CA GLY A 229 -20.00 -8.50 6.53
C GLY A 229 -19.73 -9.25 7.85
N PHE A 230 -18.54 -9.08 8.43
CA PHE A 230 -18.14 -9.71 9.68
C PHE A 230 -18.13 -8.74 10.88
N SER A 231 -18.64 -7.52 10.71
CA SER A 231 -18.66 -6.46 11.73
C SER A 231 -17.28 -6.19 12.36
N TRP A 232 -16.20 -6.30 11.59
CA TRP A 232 -14.85 -6.02 12.08
C TRP A 232 -14.67 -4.53 12.34
N GLN A 233 -14.14 -4.22 13.53
CA GLN A 233 -13.81 -2.87 13.95
C GLN A 233 -12.29 -2.72 14.02
N GLN A 234 -11.78 -1.54 13.66
CA GLN A 234 -10.39 -1.16 13.84
C GLN A 234 -10.32 0.27 14.36
N GLU A 235 -9.55 0.49 15.41
CA GLU A 235 -9.42 1.82 16.02
C GLU A 235 -8.92 2.86 14.99
N GLY A 236 -9.58 4.02 14.96
CA GLY A 236 -9.25 5.12 14.05
C GLY A 236 -9.71 4.94 12.61
N VAL A 237 -10.46 3.88 12.31
CA VAL A 237 -10.97 3.58 10.97
C VAL A 237 -12.49 3.44 11.00
N THR A 238 -13.17 4.16 10.10
CA THR A 238 -14.60 3.96 9.86
C THR A 238 -14.80 3.01 8.69
N VAL A 239 -15.76 2.10 8.81
CA VAL A 239 -16.16 1.19 7.74
C VAL A 239 -17.56 1.59 7.30
N ASP A 240 -17.65 2.28 6.17
CA ASP A 240 -18.94 2.63 5.59
C ASP A 240 -19.59 1.40 4.95
N ALA A 241 -20.91 1.31 5.08
CA ALA A 241 -21.68 0.33 4.34
C ALA A 241 -21.38 0.47 2.83
N PRO A 242 -21.22 -0.64 2.09
CA PRO A 242 -21.12 -0.58 0.63
C PRO A 242 -22.25 0.29 0.09
N ALA A 243 -21.97 1.15 -0.89
CA ALA A 243 -22.97 1.98 -1.56
C ALA A 243 -23.98 1.10 -2.34
N THR A 244 -24.80 0.36 -1.62
CA THR A 244 -26.10 -0.08 -2.09
C THR A 244 -26.86 1.21 -2.35
N ARG A 245 -27.44 1.32 -3.55
CA ARG A 245 -28.19 2.50 -4.03
C ARG A 245 -28.89 3.16 -2.85
N ARG A 246 -28.41 4.34 -2.42
CA ARG A 246 -29.23 5.21 -1.59
C ARG A 246 -30.49 5.44 -2.42
N ALA A 247 -31.58 4.75 -2.07
CA ALA A 247 -32.88 5.09 -2.60
C ALA A 247 -33.06 6.60 -2.40
N PRO A 248 -33.58 7.36 -3.37
CA PRO A 248 -33.70 8.80 -3.26
C PRO A 248 -34.79 9.14 -2.23
N ALA A 249 -34.47 9.01 -0.94
CA ALA A 249 -35.37 9.31 0.18
C ALA A 249 -35.39 10.81 0.51
N GLN A 250 -35.12 11.69 -0.46
CA GLN A 250 -35.14 13.14 -0.28
C GLN A 250 -35.85 13.92 -1.40
N ALA A 251 -36.61 13.26 -2.28
CA ALA A 251 -37.46 13.95 -3.26
C ALA A 251 -38.93 14.13 -2.81
N ALA A 252 -39.39 13.40 -1.78
CA ALA A 252 -40.81 13.36 -1.42
C ALA A 252 -41.28 14.48 -0.45
N HIS A 253 -40.37 15.31 0.09
CA HIS A 253 -40.73 16.39 1.02
C HIS A 253 -40.72 17.80 0.43
N ALA A 254 -40.39 17.97 -0.86
CA ALA A 254 -40.37 19.28 -1.51
C ALA A 254 -41.68 19.68 -2.23
N ASP A 255 -42.62 18.74 -2.43
CA ASP A 255 -43.84 18.99 -3.22
C ASP A 255 -45.10 19.28 -2.38
N ALA A 256 -45.07 19.08 -1.06
CA ALA A 256 -46.21 19.39 -0.19
C ALA A 256 -46.33 20.88 0.18
N ALA A 257 -45.38 21.73 -0.22
CA ALA A 257 -45.34 23.15 0.16
C ALA A 257 -45.87 24.11 -0.94
N ARG A 258 -46.36 23.61 -2.07
CA ARG A 258 -46.75 24.44 -3.24
C ARG A 258 -48.24 24.48 -3.56
N SER A 259 -49.12 24.32 -2.58
CA SER A 259 -50.57 24.53 -2.77
C SER A 259 -51.19 25.32 -1.63
N ARG A 260 -51.12 26.65 -1.70
CA ARG A 260 -52.03 27.57 -1.02
C ARG A 260 -52.45 28.68 -2.00
N PRO A 261 -53.75 28.92 -2.23
CA PRO A 261 -54.20 29.94 -3.17
C PRO A 261 -54.17 31.34 -2.52
N ALA A 262 -53.88 32.33 -3.35
CA ALA A 262 -53.85 33.75 -3.01
C ALA A 262 -55.27 34.32 -2.81
N ALA A 263 -55.46 35.15 -1.79
CA ALA A 263 -56.60 36.05 -1.66
C ALA A 263 -56.17 37.39 -1.03
N THR A 264 -56.06 38.40 -1.89
CA THR A 264 -56.50 39.81 -1.76
C THR A 264 -56.37 40.56 -0.43
N ALA A 265 -55.57 41.64 -0.46
CA ALA A 265 -55.63 42.77 0.46
C ALA A 265 -56.79 43.74 0.13
N PRO A 266 -57.19 44.62 1.06
CA PRO A 266 -56.92 46.04 0.81
C PRO A 266 -56.53 46.91 2.03
N ALA A 267 -55.62 47.84 1.76
CA ALA A 267 -55.53 49.28 2.09
C ALA A 267 -55.85 49.89 3.49
N ARG A 268 -54.84 50.65 3.97
CA ARG A 268 -54.82 51.97 4.68
C ARG A 268 -55.42 52.08 6.09
N THR A 269 -54.58 52.48 7.07
CA THR A 269 -54.49 53.85 7.67
C THR A 269 -53.46 53.87 8.80
N ALA A 270 -52.64 54.94 8.89
CA ALA A 270 -51.89 55.36 10.09
C ALA A 270 -52.67 56.49 10.81
N PRO A 271 -52.23 57.14 11.92
CA PRO A 271 -51.01 57.01 12.75
C PRO A 271 -51.25 57.14 14.29
N ALA A 272 -50.17 57.45 15.04
CA ALA A 272 -50.08 57.96 16.44
C ALA A 272 -49.91 56.91 17.56
N ALA A 273 -49.18 57.11 18.66
CA ALA A 273 -48.18 58.07 19.14
C ALA A 273 -47.73 57.61 20.55
N ARG A 274 -46.59 58.13 21.02
CA ARG A 274 -46.11 58.19 22.43
C ARG A 274 -45.68 56.87 23.09
N ALA A 275 -44.82 56.83 24.11
CA ALA A 275 -43.77 57.66 24.70
C ALA A 275 -43.51 57.00 26.07
N GLY A 276 -42.26 56.91 26.52
CA GLY A 276 -41.90 56.55 27.91
C GLY A 276 -40.71 55.59 27.93
N SER A 277 -39.45 56.03 28.07
CA SER A 277 -38.80 56.74 29.19
C SER A 277 -38.42 55.85 30.37
N ARG A 278 -37.12 55.96 30.72
CA ARG A 278 -36.39 55.66 31.97
C ARG A 278 -35.81 54.24 32.11
N ALA A 279 -34.47 54.10 32.07
CA ALA A 279 -33.45 54.51 33.06
C ALA A 279 -33.26 53.38 34.08
N ALA A 280 -32.12 52.68 34.08
CA ALA A 280 -30.80 53.06 34.61
C ALA A 280 -30.62 52.57 36.05
N THR A 281 -29.53 51.82 36.26
CA THR A 281 -28.59 51.72 37.41
C THR A 281 -28.03 50.28 37.42
N ALA A 282 -26.74 50.02 37.17
CA ALA A 282 -25.51 50.45 37.84
C ALA A 282 -25.32 49.80 39.22
N HIS A 283 -24.20 49.04 39.33
CA HIS A 283 -23.36 48.70 40.49
C HIS A 283 -22.97 47.21 40.47
N HIS A 284 -21.78 46.77 40.88
CA HIS A 284 -20.46 47.35 41.16
C HIS A 284 -19.61 46.13 41.53
N GLU A 285 -18.36 46.06 41.05
CA GLU A 285 -17.20 45.49 41.78
C GLU A 285 -17.27 44.01 42.24
N GLU A 286 -16.19 43.24 42.37
CA GLU A 286 -14.82 43.59 42.71
C GLU A 286 -13.87 42.47 42.27
N ARG A 287 -12.63 42.92 42.12
CA ARG A 287 -11.36 42.27 41.81
C ARG A 287 -10.95 41.24 42.88
N THR A 288 -10.15 40.23 42.51
CA THR A 288 -8.92 39.88 43.25
C THR A 288 -8.04 38.89 42.47
N ASP A 289 -6.80 39.34 42.27
CA ASP A 289 -5.61 38.56 41.91
C ASP A 289 -5.29 37.49 42.97
N ARG A 290 -4.69 36.36 42.56
CA ARG A 290 -3.32 36.01 43.01
C ARG A 290 -2.73 34.80 42.28
N ALA A 291 -1.52 35.04 41.80
CA ALA A 291 -0.52 34.06 41.44
C ALA A 291 0.06 33.36 42.69
N ALA A 292 0.37 32.08 42.53
CA ALA A 292 1.52 31.38 43.11
C ALA A 292 1.79 30.15 42.24
#